data_AF-A0A5N1JNI8-F1
#
_entry.id   AF-A0A5N1JNI8-F1
#
_cell.length_a   1.000
_cell.length_b   1.000
_cell.length_c   1.000
_cell.angle_alpha   90.00
_cell.angle_beta   90.00
_cell.angle_gamma   90.00
#
_symmetry.space_group_name_H-M   'P 1'
#
loop_
_entity.id
_entity.type
_entity.pdbx_description
1 polymer ?
#
loop_
_entity_poly.entity_id
_entity_poly.type
_entity_poly.pdbx_seq_one_letter_code
_entity_poly.pdbx_strand_id
1 'polypeptide(L)'
;MKTLLLFFALGSSTLFANAQDCLGIQFKPGTSYEMRSYSAKDKPAGRMIYTIKNVKSEGGSTLISVVMQSFDDKDKPAPEMAVTYTCTGDELIADLSGVVLATNDAMKDMEVRIKTNKLVYPKQLSAGSTLADGELEAETYNKDTKMMDMSIKVANRKVESKESLTTPAGTFDVYKIGSDLNLVNKVMGIPVRVSFRSVSYRAADVLFDIKTETYTKNGKLKGYTVLSKLSDK
;
A
#
# COMPACT_ATOMS: atom_id res chain seq x y z
N MET A 1 -57.10 -24.82 -41.41
CA MET A 1 -55.87 -25.26 -40.71
C MET A 1 -54.89 -24.10 -40.72
N LYS A 2 -54.74 -23.39 -39.59
CA LYS A 2 -53.86 -22.22 -39.43
C LYS A 2 -52.79 -22.59 -38.42
N THR A 3 -51.55 -22.70 -38.86
CA THR A 3 -50.38 -22.88 -37.98
C THR A 3 -49.59 -21.57 -38.04
N LEU A 4 -49.74 -20.74 -37.01
CA LEU A 4 -48.98 -19.50 -36.85
C LEU A 4 -47.84 -19.78 -35.86
N LEU A 5 -46.63 -20.00 -36.39
CA LEU A 5 -45.40 -20.13 -35.62
C LEU A 5 -44.93 -18.72 -35.22
N LEU A 6 -45.09 -18.36 -33.95
CA LEU A 6 -44.40 -17.20 -33.36
C LEU A 6 -43.00 -17.66 -32.90
N PHE A 7 -41.97 -17.22 -33.61
CA PHE A 7 -40.58 -17.32 -33.18
C PHE A 7 -40.31 -16.25 -32.12
N PHE A 8 -40.21 -16.65 -30.85
CA PHE A 8 -39.79 -15.77 -29.76
C PHE A 8 -38.26 -15.79 -29.70
N ALA A 9 -37.61 -14.80 -30.32
CA ALA A 9 -36.18 -14.60 -30.22
C ALA A 9 -35.85 -14.06 -28.82
N LEU A 10 -35.52 -14.98 -27.90
CA LEU A 10 -34.96 -14.65 -26.59
C LEU A 10 -33.53 -14.12 -26.80
N GLY A 11 -33.40 -12.80 -26.92
CA GLY A 11 -32.10 -12.14 -26.92
C GLY A 11 -31.45 -12.31 -25.54
N SER A 12 -30.52 -13.27 -25.43
CA SER A 12 -29.58 -13.34 -24.32
C SER A 12 -28.67 -12.13 -24.34
N SER A 13 -29.10 -11.05 -23.68
CA SER A 13 -28.22 -9.97 -23.26
C SER A 13 -27.23 -10.56 -22.25
N THR A 14 -26.04 -10.93 -22.70
CA THR A 14 -24.91 -11.24 -21.83
C THR A 14 -24.61 -9.99 -21.01
N LEU A 15 -25.08 -9.96 -19.77
CA LEU A 15 -24.61 -8.99 -18.79
C LEU A 15 -23.13 -9.29 -18.57
N PHE A 16 -22.26 -8.50 -19.20
CA PHE A 16 -20.85 -8.46 -18.86
C PHE A 16 -20.77 -7.94 -17.42
N ALA A 17 -20.69 -8.86 -16.46
CA ALA A 17 -20.26 -8.56 -15.11
C ALA A 17 -18.80 -8.13 -15.23
N ASN A 18 -18.55 -6.83 -15.38
CA ASN A 18 -17.22 -6.28 -15.14
C ASN A 18 -16.89 -6.65 -13.70
N ALA A 19 -15.89 -7.53 -13.52
CA ALA A 19 -15.25 -7.67 -12.23
C ALA A 19 -14.92 -6.25 -11.75
N GLN A 20 -15.33 -5.90 -10.53
CA GLN A 20 -15.15 -4.54 -10.04
C GLN A 20 -13.66 -4.24 -9.93
N ASP A 21 -13.11 -3.48 -10.89
CA ASP A 21 -11.73 -3.02 -10.84
C ASP A 21 -11.53 -2.20 -9.55
N CYS A 22 -10.72 -2.73 -8.64
CA CYS A 22 -10.38 -2.05 -7.40
C CYS A 22 -9.37 -0.94 -7.70
N LEU A 23 -9.70 0.31 -7.37
CA LEU A 23 -8.94 1.51 -7.72
C LEU A 23 -8.70 1.70 -9.23
N GLY A 24 -9.42 0.98 -10.10
CA GLY A 24 -9.08 0.93 -11.53
C GLY A 24 -7.84 0.10 -11.85
N ILE A 25 -7.37 -0.72 -10.90
CA ILE A 25 -6.22 -1.62 -11.02
C ILE A 25 -6.75 -3.06 -11.11
N GLN A 26 -6.27 -3.80 -12.11
CA GLN A 26 -6.52 -5.23 -12.20
C GLN A 26 -5.43 -5.99 -11.42
N PHE A 27 -5.80 -6.54 -10.26
CA PHE A 27 -4.88 -7.33 -9.45
C PHE A 27 -4.76 -8.76 -10.00
N LYS A 28 -3.52 -9.22 -10.21
CA LYS A 28 -3.22 -10.57 -10.68
C LYS A 28 -2.32 -11.31 -9.68
N PRO A 29 -2.69 -12.53 -9.26
CA PRO A 29 -1.78 -13.39 -8.53
C PRO A 29 -0.46 -13.59 -9.29
N GLY A 30 0.65 -13.47 -8.59
CA GLY A 30 2.00 -13.53 -9.17
C GLY A 30 2.57 -12.18 -9.58
N THR A 31 1.77 -11.10 -9.65
CA THR A 31 2.31 -9.74 -9.81
C THR A 31 3.26 -9.42 -8.65
N SER A 32 4.43 -8.87 -8.97
CA SER A 32 5.44 -8.49 -7.99
C SER A 32 6.05 -7.12 -8.23
N TYR A 33 6.35 -6.44 -7.13
CA TYR A 33 6.95 -5.11 -7.08
C TYR A 33 8.24 -5.19 -6.27
N GLU A 34 9.37 -4.83 -6.87
CA GLU A 34 10.63 -4.65 -6.14
C GLU A 34 10.85 -3.15 -5.92
N MET A 35 10.98 -2.77 -4.65
CA MET A 35 11.24 -1.42 -4.20
C MET A 35 12.66 -1.37 -3.63
N ARG A 36 13.53 -0.50 -4.18
CA ARG A 36 14.88 -0.28 -3.65
C ARG A 36 14.96 1.00 -2.85
N SER A 37 15.57 0.92 -1.68
CA SER A 37 15.74 2.05 -0.78
C SER A 37 17.16 2.59 -0.83
N TYR A 38 17.28 3.91 -0.74
CA TYR A 38 18.53 4.65 -0.81
C TYR A 38 18.58 5.72 0.27
N SER A 39 19.79 5.97 0.78
CA SER A 39 20.05 7.14 1.61
C SER A 39 20.00 8.44 0.79
N ALA A 40 20.00 9.59 1.46
CA ALA A 40 20.13 10.90 0.81
C ALA A 40 21.45 11.13 0.03
N LYS A 41 22.41 10.20 0.13
CA LYS A 41 23.68 10.21 -0.61
C LYS A 41 23.74 9.09 -1.66
N ASP A 42 22.58 8.61 -2.10
CA ASP A 42 22.39 7.58 -3.13
C ASP A 42 23.04 6.21 -2.79
N LYS A 43 23.40 5.99 -1.52
CA LYS A 43 23.86 4.68 -1.06
C LYS A 43 22.68 3.72 -0.90
N PRO A 44 22.75 2.50 -1.46
CA PRO A 44 21.74 1.46 -1.23
C PRO A 44 21.56 1.20 0.26
N ALA A 45 20.30 1.03 0.68
CA ALA A 45 19.91 0.79 2.07
C ALA A 45 19.07 -0.49 2.24
N GLY A 46 18.91 -1.26 1.16
CA GLY A 46 18.11 -2.50 1.12
C GLY A 46 17.01 -2.46 0.07
N ARG A 47 16.21 -3.52 0.04
CA ARG A 47 15.09 -3.66 -0.89
C ARG A 47 13.91 -4.40 -0.27
N MET A 48 12.73 -4.18 -0.82
CA MET A 48 11.49 -4.85 -0.44
C MET A 48 10.83 -5.44 -1.67
N ILE A 49 10.43 -6.70 -1.60
CA ILE A 49 9.64 -7.35 -2.64
C ILE A 49 8.21 -7.55 -2.11
N TYR A 50 7.23 -7.05 -2.85
CA TYR A 50 5.82 -7.30 -2.64
C TYR A 50 5.33 -8.27 -3.69
N THR A 51 4.66 -9.35 -3.31
CA THR A 51 4.09 -10.34 -4.24
C THR A 51 2.61 -10.54 -3.93
N ILE A 52 1.75 -10.33 -4.92
CA ILE A 52 0.34 -10.68 -4.82
C ILE A 52 0.23 -12.20 -4.88
N LYS A 53 -0.23 -12.84 -3.80
CA LYS A 53 -0.39 -14.29 -3.73
C LYS A 53 -1.79 -14.73 -4.16
N ASN A 54 -2.80 -13.94 -3.81
CA ASN A 54 -4.19 -14.29 -4.09
C ASN A 54 -5.05 -13.02 -4.25
N VAL A 55 -6.09 -13.13 -5.07
CA VAL A 55 -7.11 -12.09 -5.28
C VAL A 55 -8.46 -12.78 -5.27
N LYS A 56 -9.36 -12.37 -4.38
CA LYS A 56 -10.68 -12.98 -4.23
C LYS A 56 -11.74 -11.89 -4.10
N SER A 57 -12.86 -12.05 -4.80
CA SER A 57 -14.05 -11.22 -4.60
C SER A 57 -14.95 -11.83 -3.52
N GLU A 58 -15.33 -11.04 -2.52
CA GLU A 58 -16.17 -11.46 -1.41
C GLU A 58 -17.01 -10.30 -0.90
N GLY A 59 -18.34 -10.48 -0.79
CA GLY A 59 -19.24 -9.48 -0.22
C GLY A 59 -19.23 -8.12 -0.93
N GLY A 60 -18.97 -8.08 -2.24
CA GLY A 60 -18.84 -6.82 -3.00
C GLY A 60 -17.52 -6.08 -2.79
N SER A 61 -16.55 -6.70 -2.10
CA SER A 61 -15.18 -6.22 -1.96
C SER A 61 -14.19 -7.17 -2.64
N THR A 62 -12.99 -6.68 -2.93
CA THR A 62 -11.86 -7.47 -3.41
C THR A 62 -10.81 -7.61 -2.30
N LEU A 63 -10.54 -8.85 -1.89
CA LEU A 63 -9.48 -9.21 -0.95
C LEU A 63 -8.20 -9.54 -1.72
N ILE A 64 -7.10 -8.88 -1.37
CA ILE A 64 -5.80 -8.99 -2.05
C ILE A 64 -4.77 -9.42 -1.00
N SER A 65 -4.31 -10.67 -1.09
CA SER A 65 -3.27 -11.18 -0.19
C SER A 65 -1.88 -10.86 -0.77
N VAL A 66 -1.09 -10.09 -0.03
CA VAL A 66 0.26 -9.66 -0.43
C VAL A 66 1.27 -10.21 0.57
N VAL A 67 2.33 -10.82 0.05
CA VAL A 67 3.51 -11.21 0.84
C VAL A 67 4.63 -10.21 0.60
N MET A 68 5.29 -9.82 1.68
CA MET A 68 6.37 -8.85 1.73
C MET A 68 7.66 -9.53 2.19
N GLN A 69 8.74 -9.31 1.47
CA GLN A 69 10.07 -9.80 1.84
C GLN A 69 11.08 -8.64 1.80
N SER A 70 11.64 -8.29 2.95
CA SER A 70 12.68 -7.25 3.05
C SER A 70 14.07 -7.86 3.01
N PHE A 71 15.01 -7.13 2.44
CA PHE A 71 16.42 -7.46 2.39
C PHE A 71 17.24 -6.27 2.89
N ASP A 72 18.28 -6.54 3.67
CA ASP A 72 19.23 -5.50 4.10
C ASP A 72 20.16 -5.06 2.96
N ASP A 73 21.12 -4.18 3.27
CA ASP A 73 22.11 -3.65 2.32
C ASP A 73 23.12 -4.69 1.81
N LYS A 74 23.11 -5.91 2.39
CA LYS A 74 23.93 -7.07 2.01
C LYS A 74 23.09 -8.18 1.36
N ASP A 75 21.87 -7.86 0.93
CA ASP A 75 20.92 -8.81 0.36
C ASP A 75 20.52 -9.97 1.29
N LYS A 76 20.67 -9.80 2.61
CA LYS A 76 20.21 -10.79 3.57
C LYS A 76 18.69 -10.64 3.77
N PRO A 77 17.89 -11.69 3.53
CA PRO A 77 16.45 -11.62 3.71
C PRO A 77 16.08 -11.60 5.19
N ALA A 78 15.06 -10.81 5.53
CA ALA A 78 14.27 -11.00 6.73
C ALA A 78 13.13 -11.99 6.46
N PRO A 79 12.48 -12.51 7.52
CA PRO A 79 11.29 -13.34 7.39
C PRO A 79 10.16 -12.63 6.63
N GLU A 80 9.38 -13.42 5.89
CA GLU A 80 8.26 -12.90 5.12
C GLU A 80 7.12 -12.43 6.03
N MET A 81 6.45 -11.36 5.63
CA MET A 81 5.24 -10.87 6.28
C MET A 81 4.09 -10.92 5.28
N ALA A 82 2.89 -11.30 5.73
CA ALA A 82 1.69 -11.29 4.91
C ALA A 82 0.74 -10.18 5.37
N VAL A 83 0.15 -9.47 4.41
CA VAL A 83 -0.87 -8.44 4.63
C VAL A 83 -2.03 -8.74 3.67
N THR A 84 -3.25 -8.63 4.16
CA THR A 84 -4.44 -8.68 3.29
C THR A 84 -4.98 -7.28 3.11
N TYR A 85 -5.18 -6.84 1.87
CA TYR A 85 -5.89 -5.60 1.60
C TYR A 85 -7.34 -5.91 1.25
N THR A 86 -8.27 -5.16 1.82
CA THR A 86 -9.67 -5.15 1.43
C THR A 86 -9.92 -3.92 0.58
N CYS A 87 -10.49 -4.11 -0.60
CA CYS A 87 -10.84 -3.03 -1.49
C CYS A 87 -12.34 -2.96 -1.75
N THR A 88 -12.95 -1.80 -1.52
CA THR A 88 -14.38 -1.56 -1.70
C THR A 88 -14.73 -0.99 -3.08
N GLY A 89 -13.76 -1.01 -4.00
CA GLY A 89 -13.87 -0.52 -5.38
C GLY A 89 -13.08 0.77 -5.62
N ASP A 90 -13.21 1.73 -4.71
CA ASP A 90 -12.64 3.07 -4.77
C ASP A 90 -11.72 3.41 -3.61
N GLU A 91 -11.67 2.54 -2.59
CA GLU A 91 -10.78 2.63 -1.45
C GLU A 91 -10.08 1.29 -1.19
N LEU A 92 -8.82 1.37 -0.77
CA LEU A 92 -8.01 0.21 -0.37
C LEU A 92 -7.65 0.33 1.12
N ILE A 93 -8.03 -0.69 1.88
CA ILE A 93 -7.85 -0.76 3.34
C ILE A 93 -6.89 -1.91 3.64
N ALA A 94 -5.79 -1.62 4.33
CA ALA A 94 -4.84 -2.65 4.75
C ALA A 94 -5.30 -3.33 6.05
N ASP A 95 -5.47 -4.65 6.05
CA ASP A 95 -5.59 -5.43 7.27
C ASP A 95 -4.20 -5.86 7.74
N LEU A 96 -3.68 -5.16 8.75
CA LEU A 96 -2.42 -5.49 9.44
C LEU A 96 -2.69 -6.29 10.73
N SER A 97 -3.93 -6.71 11.00
CA SER A 97 -4.22 -7.57 12.15
C SER A 97 -3.54 -8.93 11.95
N GLY A 98 -2.92 -9.44 13.01
CA GLY A 98 -2.20 -10.71 12.95
C GLY A 98 -0.90 -10.68 12.13
N VAL A 99 -0.40 -9.51 11.73
CA VAL A 99 0.99 -9.39 11.23
C VAL A 99 1.93 -9.77 12.38
N VAL A 100 2.48 -10.98 12.29
CA VAL A 100 3.51 -11.45 13.21
C VAL A 100 4.84 -10.84 12.77
N LEU A 101 5.41 -9.97 13.59
CA LEU A 101 6.72 -9.36 13.37
C LEU A 101 7.83 -10.36 13.71
N ALA A 102 7.80 -11.57 13.14
CA ALA A 102 8.76 -12.61 13.44
C ALA A 102 10.10 -12.33 12.74
N THR A 103 10.83 -11.28 13.14
CA THR A 103 12.18 -11.01 12.62
C THR A 103 13.29 -11.70 13.44
N ASN A 104 12.98 -12.16 14.66
CA ASN A 104 13.84 -12.99 15.53
C ASN A 104 13.01 -13.65 16.65
N ASP A 105 13.62 -14.56 17.43
CA ASP A 105 12.95 -15.27 18.54
C ASP A 105 12.33 -14.35 19.59
N ALA A 106 12.88 -13.16 19.80
CA ALA A 106 12.37 -12.18 20.75
C ALA A 106 11.04 -11.54 20.32
N MET A 107 10.71 -11.62 19.03
CA MET A 107 9.50 -11.04 18.46
C MET A 107 8.49 -12.10 17.98
N LYS A 108 8.78 -13.40 18.16
CA LYS A 108 7.93 -14.49 17.66
C LYS A 108 6.53 -14.51 18.30
N ASP A 109 6.42 -14.05 19.54
CA ASP A 109 5.18 -14.02 20.33
C ASP A 109 4.54 -12.62 20.32
N MET A 110 5.02 -11.72 19.46
CA MET A 110 4.49 -10.36 19.34
C MET A 110 3.30 -10.32 18.39
N GLU A 111 2.17 -9.81 18.88
CA GLU A 111 0.91 -9.63 18.16
C GLU A 111 0.66 -8.15 17.92
N VAL A 112 0.37 -7.76 16.67
CA VAL A 112 -0.07 -6.40 16.33
C VAL A 112 -1.59 -6.37 16.26
N ARG A 113 -2.20 -5.49 17.07
CA ARG A 113 -3.64 -5.21 17.10
C ARG A 113 -3.90 -3.80 16.56
N ILE A 114 -4.66 -3.67 15.48
CA ILE A 114 -5.05 -2.36 14.96
C ILE A 114 -6.24 -1.83 15.76
N LYS A 115 -6.16 -0.59 16.21
CA LYS A 115 -7.27 0.17 16.80
C LYS A 115 -8.01 1.01 15.77
N THR A 116 -7.24 1.68 14.92
CA THR A 116 -7.76 2.60 13.91
C THR A 116 -6.99 2.39 12.62
N ASN A 117 -7.68 2.22 11.50
CA ASN A 117 -7.08 2.32 10.17
C ASN A 117 -7.98 3.14 9.25
N LYS A 118 -7.54 4.36 8.96
CA LYS A 118 -8.24 5.34 8.10
C LYS A 118 -7.34 5.84 6.98
N LEU A 119 -6.42 5.02 6.50
CA LEU A 119 -5.57 5.41 5.38
C LEU A 119 -6.25 5.04 4.05
N VAL A 120 -6.91 6.03 3.44
CA VAL A 120 -7.59 5.85 2.15
C VAL A 120 -6.66 6.22 0.99
N TYR A 121 -6.60 5.33 0.01
CA TYR A 121 -5.96 5.52 -1.29
C TYR A 121 -7.06 5.75 -2.33
N PRO A 122 -7.32 7.00 -2.76
CA PRO A 122 -8.40 7.30 -3.68
C PRO A 122 -8.06 6.83 -5.09
N LYS A 123 -9.05 6.30 -5.80
CA LYS A 123 -8.98 5.90 -7.21
C LYS A 123 -8.56 7.04 -8.16
N GLN A 124 -9.01 8.27 -7.88
CA GLN A 124 -8.75 9.42 -8.75
C GLN A 124 -7.90 10.46 -8.04
N LEU A 125 -6.88 10.94 -8.75
CA LEU A 125 -5.98 11.99 -8.31
C LEU A 125 -6.07 13.15 -9.31
N SER A 126 -6.16 14.37 -8.79
CA SER A 126 -6.21 15.59 -9.60
C SER A 126 -5.21 16.60 -9.07
N ALA A 127 -4.35 17.14 -9.95
CA ALA A 127 -3.36 18.12 -9.55
C ALA A 127 -4.03 19.37 -8.93
N GLY A 128 -3.46 19.87 -7.84
CA GLY A 128 -4.00 20.98 -7.05
C GLY A 128 -4.97 20.57 -5.94
N SER A 129 -5.48 19.34 -5.95
CA SER A 129 -6.44 18.87 -4.94
C SER A 129 -5.79 18.51 -3.60
N THR A 130 -6.59 18.55 -2.54
CA THR A 130 -6.27 18.04 -1.20
C THR A 130 -6.93 16.69 -1.01
N LEU A 131 -6.22 15.75 -0.37
CA LEU A 131 -6.75 14.43 -0.02
C LEU A 131 -7.07 14.37 1.47
N ALA A 132 -8.00 13.49 1.85
CA ALA A 132 -8.34 13.28 3.25
C ALA A 132 -7.14 12.79 4.06
N ASP A 133 -6.98 13.34 5.27
CA ASP A 133 -5.97 12.90 6.22
C ASP A 133 -6.14 11.42 6.56
N GLY A 134 -5.01 10.75 6.79
CA GLY A 134 -4.96 9.34 7.18
C GLY A 134 -4.53 9.17 8.64
N GLU A 135 -5.01 8.11 9.26
CA GLU A 135 -4.65 7.74 10.63
C GLU A 135 -4.52 6.23 10.77
N LEU A 136 -3.44 5.78 11.40
CA LEU A 136 -3.23 4.38 11.79
C LEU A 136 -2.87 4.36 13.27
N GLU A 137 -3.62 3.60 14.06
CA GLU A 137 -3.28 3.31 15.45
C GLU A 137 -3.15 1.80 15.61
N ALA A 138 -2.02 1.37 16.14
CA ALA A 138 -1.74 -0.04 16.39
C ALA A 138 -1.11 -0.20 17.78
N GLU A 139 -1.42 -1.31 18.42
CA GLU A 139 -0.80 -1.73 19.66
C GLU A 139 -0.08 -3.04 19.43
N THR A 140 1.11 -3.17 20.00
CA THR A 140 1.86 -4.42 19.95
C THR A 140 1.90 -5.04 21.33
N TYR A 141 1.50 -6.30 21.38
CA TYR A 141 1.41 -7.10 22.59
C TYR A 141 2.44 -8.23 22.53
N ASN A 142 2.97 -8.62 23.68
CA ASN A 142 3.63 -9.91 23.87
C ASN A 142 2.78 -10.69 24.86
N LYS A 143 2.12 -11.74 24.38
CA LYS A 143 1.01 -12.39 25.09
C LYS A 143 -0.03 -11.33 25.47
N ASP A 144 -0.38 -11.21 26.75
CA ASP A 144 -1.35 -10.21 27.23
C ASP A 144 -0.70 -8.90 27.69
N THR A 145 0.62 -8.77 27.61
CA THR A 145 1.34 -7.56 28.02
C THR A 145 1.51 -6.61 26.85
N LYS A 146 0.97 -5.39 26.97
CA LYS A 146 1.16 -4.35 25.96
C LYS A 146 2.58 -3.80 26.02
N MET A 147 3.30 -3.93 24.91
CA MET A 147 4.70 -3.51 24.79
C MET A 147 4.83 -2.13 24.15
N MET A 148 3.98 -1.84 23.16
CA MET A 148 4.11 -0.66 22.31
C MET A 148 2.75 -0.10 21.90
N ASP A 149 2.62 1.23 21.88
CA ASP A 149 1.54 1.93 21.19
C ASP A 149 2.13 2.72 20.03
N MET A 150 1.61 2.53 18.82
CA MET A 150 1.99 3.29 17.63
C MET A 150 0.79 4.06 17.11
N SER A 151 0.98 5.35 16.87
CA SER A 151 0.04 6.21 16.15
C SER A 151 0.77 6.89 15.01
N ILE A 152 0.24 6.76 13.80
CA ILE A 152 0.70 7.43 12.59
C ILE A 152 -0.42 8.31 12.09
N LYS A 153 -0.13 9.61 11.92
CA LYS A 153 -1.04 10.55 11.29
C LYS A 153 -0.40 11.11 10.03
N VAL A 154 -1.11 10.97 8.91
CA VAL A 154 -0.71 11.49 7.59
C VAL A 154 -1.62 12.67 7.30
N ALA A 155 -1.08 13.88 7.42
CA ALA A 155 -1.84 15.12 7.30
C ALA A 155 -1.39 15.97 6.11
N ASN A 156 -2.19 16.98 5.77
CA ASN A 156 -1.86 17.98 4.76
C ASN A 156 -1.52 17.36 3.39
N ARG A 157 -2.23 16.29 3.03
CA ARG A 157 -2.01 15.56 1.78
C ARG A 157 -2.45 16.42 0.60
N LYS A 158 -1.52 16.80 -0.26
CA LYS A 158 -1.79 17.63 -1.44
C LYS A 158 -1.22 17.00 -2.70
N VAL A 159 -2.03 16.89 -3.74
CA VAL A 159 -1.58 16.53 -5.07
C VAL A 159 -0.96 17.78 -5.70
N GLU A 160 0.38 17.84 -5.73
CA GLU A 160 1.13 19.01 -6.15
C GLU A 160 1.13 19.16 -7.68
N SER A 161 1.42 18.08 -8.40
CA SER A 161 1.57 18.07 -9.85
C SER A 161 1.30 16.69 -10.44
N LYS A 162 1.16 16.65 -11.76
CA LYS A 162 1.25 15.43 -12.58
C LYS A 162 2.49 15.55 -13.46
N GLU A 163 3.32 14.51 -13.49
CA GLU A 163 4.58 14.51 -14.24
C GLU A 163 4.95 13.10 -14.70
N SER A 164 5.91 13.01 -15.62
CA SER A 164 6.48 11.74 -16.06
C SER A 164 7.71 11.40 -15.21
N LEU A 165 7.79 10.16 -14.70
CA LEU A 165 8.89 9.68 -13.88
C LEU A 165 9.44 8.37 -14.44
N THR A 166 10.73 8.37 -14.75
CA THR A 166 11.46 7.16 -15.18
C THR A 166 12.19 6.52 -14.01
N THR A 167 12.03 5.20 -13.88
CA THR A 167 12.75 4.34 -12.94
C THR A 167 13.31 3.13 -13.69
N PRO A 168 14.10 2.25 -13.03
CA PRO A 168 14.53 1.00 -13.66
C PRO A 168 13.37 0.07 -14.07
N ALA A 169 12.17 0.25 -13.49
CA ALA A 169 10.99 -0.52 -13.83
C ALA A 169 10.23 0.01 -15.06
N GLY A 170 10.56 1.21 -15.56
CA GLY A 170 9.86 1.82 -16.69
C GLY A 170 9.66 3.33 -16.51
N THR A 171 8.82 3.91 -17.37
CA THR A 171 8.39 5.31 -17.27
C THR A 171 6.91 5.36 -16.98
N PHE A 172 6.53 6.19 -16.00
CA PHE A 172 5.18 6.25 -15.45
C PHE A 172 4.67 7.68 -15.45
N ASP A 173 3.38 7.86 -15.76
CA ASP A 173 2.67 9.10 -15.45
C ASP A 173 2.27 9.09 -13.98
N VAL A 174 2.91 9.96 -13.19
CA VAL A 174 2.74 9.99 -11.74
C VAL A 174 2.13 11.29 -11.26
N TYR A 175 1.40 11.20 -10.16
CA TYR A 175 0.98 12.33 -9.35
C TYR A 175 1.93 12.48 -8.17
N LYS A 176 2.51 13.67 -8.03
CA LYS A 176 3.35 14.03 -6.90
C LYS A 176 2.45 14.46 -5.75
N ILE A 177 2.53 13.77 -4.62
CA ILE A 177 1.68 13.97 -3.45
C ILE A 177 2.57 14.30 -2.25
N GLY A 178 2.49 15.52 -1.77
CA GLY A 178 3.19 15.94 -0.56
C GLY A 178 2.33 15.73 0.69
N SER A 179 2.89 15.19 1.75
CA SER A 179 2.18 14.91 3.02
C SER A 179 3.09 15.08 4.24
N ASP A 180 2.50 15.40 5.39
CA ASP A 180 3.21 15.46 6.67
C ASP A 180 2.89 14.19 7.49
N LEU A 181 3.93 13.45 7.86
CA LEU A 181 3.78 12.25 8.68
C LEU A 181 4.21 12.55 10.11
N ASN A 182 3.31 12.27 11.04
CA ASN A 182 3.55 12.34 12.48
C ASN A 182 3.43 10.94 13.07
N LEU A 183 4.55 10.41 13.52
CA LEU A 183 4.65 9.14 14.23
C LEU A 183 4.79 9.42 15.72
N VAL A 184 3.93 8.82 16.52
CA VAL A 184 4.05 8.75 17.97
C VAL A 184 4.17 7.28 18.33
N ASN A 185 5.31 6.89 18.88
CA ASN A 185 5.54 5.54 19.36
C ASN A 185 5.75 5.60 20.89
N LYS A 186 4.99 4.84 21.67
CA LYS A 186 5.18 4.70 23.11
C LYS A 186 5.73 3.32 23.39
N VAL A 187 7.00 3.26 23.77
CA VAL A 187 7.65 2.01 24.19
C VAL A 187 7.65 1.99 25.71
N MET A 188 7.00 1.00 26.32
CA MET A 188 6.87 0.91 27.79
C MET A 188 6.36 2.22 28.43
N GLY A 189 5.44 2.92 27.76
CA GLY A 189 4.85 4.18 28.23
C GLY A 189 5.66 5.46 27.93
N ILE A 190 6.91 5.36 27.45
CA ILE A 190 7.74 6.53 27.10
C ILE A 190 7.45 6.97 25.66
N PRO A 191 6.94 8.20 25.43
CA PRO A 191 6.60 8.65 24.08
C PRO A 191 7.83 9.14 23.30
N VAL A 192 8.08 8.52 22.16
CA VAL A 192 8.99 8.98 21.11
C VAL A 192 8.15 9.57 19.97
N ARG A 193 8.39 10.84 19.65
CA ARG A 193 7.69 11.54 18.57
C ARG A 193 8.64 11.83 17.44
N VAL A 194 8.26 11.43 16.24
CA VAL A 194 9.02 11.71 15.02
C VAL A 194 8.05 12.31 14.03
N SER A 195 8.40 13.45 13.43
CA SER A 195 7.70 13.91 12.23
C SER A 195 8.66 14.15 11.09
N PHE A 196 8.17 13.88 9.90
CA PHE A 196 8.88 14.04 8.64
C PHE A 196 7.88 14.48 7.58
N ARG A 197 8.38 15.13 6.53
CA ARG A 197 7.61 15.37 5.33
C ARG A 197 7.89 14.24 4.35
N SER A 198 6.86 13.74 3.67
CA SER A 198 7.03 12.76 2.61
C SER A 198 6.45 13.27 1.31
N VAL A 199 7.08 12.86 0.22
CA VAL A 199 6.60 13.06 -1.14
C VAL A 199 6.44 11.69 -1.77
N SER A 200 5.22 11.35 -2.16
CA SER A 200 4.86 10.13 -2.88
C SER A 200 4.64 10.43 -4.35
N TYR A 201 5.17 9.60 -5.23
CA TYR A 201 4.96 9.65 -6.67
C TYR A 201 4.11 8.46 -7.08
N ARG A 202 2.80 8.67 -7.25
CA ARG A 202 1.84 7.59 -7.46
C ARG A 202 1.34 7.55 -8.90
N ALA A 203 1.45 6.39 -9.54
CA ALA A 203 0.76 6.11 -10.79
C ALA A 203 -0.66 5.62 -10.52
N ALA A 204 -1.59 5.82 -11.47
CA ALA A 204 -2.99 5.44 -11.28
C ALA A 204 -3.24 3.92 -11.39
N ASP A 205 -2.37 3.22 -12.12
CA ASP A 205 -2.47 1.81 -12.49
C ASP A 205 -1.51 0.91 -11.71
N VAL A 206 -0.73 1.48 -10.78
CA VAL A 206 0.24 0.76 -9.94
C VAL A 206 -0.15 0.89 -8.47
N LEU A 207 -0.23 -0.25 -7.78
CA LEU A 207 -0.67 -0.32 -6.39
C LEU A 207 0.20 0.53 -5.44
N PHE A 208 1.51 0.37 -5.56
CA PHE A 208 2.50 1.05 -4.72
C PHE A 208 3.02 2.32 -5.37
N ASP A 209 3.53 3.24 -4.56
CA ASP A 209 4.19 4.45 -5.05
C ASP A 209 5.40 4.08 -5.93
N ILE A 210 5.52 4.72 -7.10
CA ILE A 210 6.64 4.54 -8.02
C ILE A 210 7.95 5.03 -7.38
N LYS A 211 7.84 6.10 -6.59
CA LYS A 211 8.92 6.65 -5.78
C LYS A 211 8.35 7.26 -4.51
N THR A 212 9.09 7.19 -3.42
CA THR A 212 8.81 7.95 -2.19
C THR A 212 10.07 8.64 -1.72
N GLU A 213 9.93 9.86 -1.23
CA GLU A 213 11.01 10.62 -0.62
C GLU A 213 10.60 10.98 0.80
N THR A 214 11.57 10.95 1.71
CA THR A 214 11.37 11.33 3.10
C THR A 214 12.33 12.45 3.47
N TYR A 215 11.78 13.52 4.04
CA TYR A 215 12.50 14.71 4.45
C TYR A 215 12.36 14.95 5.95
N THR A 216 13.42 15.43 6.58
CA THR A 216 13.35 15.99 7.93
C THR A 216 12.42 17.21 7.98
N LYS A 217 12.02 17.64 9.19
CA LYS A 217 11.25 18.89 9.39
C LYS A 217 11.90 20.14 8.80
N ASN A 218 13.23 20.18 8.70
CA ASN A 218 13.97 21.29 8.11
C ASN A 218 14.24 21.12 6.60
N GLY A 219 13.52 20.22 5.92
CA GLY A 219 13.57 20.07 4.47
C GLY A 219 14.78 19.32 3.93
N LYS A 220 15.58 18.67 4.77
CA LYS A 220 16.71 17.84 4.30
C LYS A 220 16.23 16.45 3.93
N LEU A 221 16.60 15.97 2.74
CA LEU A 221 16.35 14.59 2.33
C LEU A 221 17.00 13.63 3.33
N LYS A 222 16.24 12.63 3.80
CA LYS A 222 16.75 11.50 4.59
C LYS A 222 17.08 10.31 3.70
N GLY A 223 16.21 10.04 2.74
CA GLY A 223 16.32 8.91 1.83
C GLY A 223 15.08 8.82 0.96
N TYR A 224 15.13 7.88 0.03
CA TYR A 224 14.07 7.65 -0.93
C TYR A 224 13.98 6.17 -1.27
N THR A 225 12.81 5.76 -1.76
CA THR A 225 12.56 4.43 -2.30
C THR A 225 12.06 4.57 -3.72
N VAL A 226 12.44 3.64 -4.61
CA VAL A 226 12.04 3.63 -6.01
C VAL A 226 11.64 2.23 -6.46
N LEU A 227 10.61 2.13 -7.29
CA LEU A 227 10.22 0.91 -7.97
C LEU A 227 11.32 0.53 -8.96
N SER A 228 12.08 -0.52 -8.65
CA SER A 228 13.19 -1.01 -9.46
C SER A 228 12.76 -2.11 -10.43
N LYS A 229 11.71 -2.86 -10.08
CA LYS A 229 11.17 -3.92 -10.93
C LYS A 229 9.67 -4.04 -10.73
N LEU A 230 8.93 -4.12 -11.83
CA LEU A 230 7.53 -4.53 -11.87
C LEU A 230 7.46 -5.79 -12.72
N SER A 231 6.75 -6.81 -12.26
CA SER A 231 6.54 -8.03 -13.03
C SER A 231 5.09 -8.45 -12.89
N ASP A 232 4.33 -8.24 -13.96
CA ASP A 232 2.95 -8.69 -14.11
C ASP A 232 3.01 -9.99 -14.92
N LYS A 233 2.75 -11.12 -14.27
CA LYS A 233 2.84 -12.43 -14.92
C LYS A 233 1.86 -12.56 -16.09
#